data_AF-A0A0S3S7N2-F1
#
_entry.id   AF-A0A0S3S7N2-F1
#
_cell.length_a   1.000
_cell.length_b   1.000
_cell.length_c   1.000
_cell.angle_alpha   90.00
_cell.angle_beta   90.00
_cell.angle_gamma   90.00
#
_symmetry.space_group_name_H-M   'P 1'
#
loop_
_entity.id
_entity.type
_entity.pdbx_description
1 polymer ?
#
loop_
_entity_poly.entity_id
_entity_poly.type
_entity_poly.pdbx_seq_one_letter_code
_entity_poly.pdbx_strand_id
1 'polypeptide(L)'
;MANDEMLVFKDVMSLALRQMNKTFYSNKEVFLRELINNALNALDQVQFEGNTHKIISDDRLIRLVPHKANKTLSIIDFGIGLTKEDLAYNLGVGFYSAYLVAYKVIVTSKHNDHDQYIWESQPDASFIVTKDINAQQPSRGTNITLFLYDNQLEYLEETTIRNLIIKNCQHISHQIYLSNENKKDDWQLINIWFQNQERDNNFLAQRHMNHVLDDLVPSILSKLPLKSLKRFGCVRRSWTLLFENSHFMNLFRNNFICNYHSYYGDECIFLNLTQVHQNLCKSSLFLSSGERFQNMEKLPWPSQFPDIIGQLYILGSSSIHGIFCLQAQYRRQHAYLWNPTINEFMVIPPSPFDYVPDYVDVVILYHGFGYDCVRNDYKVIRQLSFANVTDDDDDDQLPHDRFTAGCVWEMYSLRSNSWTNLQFGGGIPECYEVNNKFYLEGMCHWWGYQDHFIEHLVSFDLINNVWMMTPPPLDIPMDTYDKLEMYLVNRELFLLNGSIALISNYPQTTTFYVSILIEVGKKETWTKLLVFGPIPYIRFPIGIGNMSNILFQTDDGDLAWFDLSTHVLQKLGVNVQGRFSQLVVYKESLIRIEKE
;
A
#
# COMPACT_ATOMS: atom_id res chain seq x y z
N MET A 1 3.89 16.27 47.31
CA MET A 1 2.82 16.19 46.28
C MET A 1 3.48 16.64 44.99
N ALA A 2 3.86 15.71 44.14
CA ALA A 2 4.56 16.01 42.89
C ALA A 2 3.52 16.55 41.89
N ASN A 3 3.75 17.76 41.37
CA ASN A 3 3.01 18.26 40.22
C ASN A 3 3.37 17.37 39.03
N ASP A 4 2.37 16.69 38.51
CA ASP A 4 2.45 15.78 37.36
C ASP A 4 2.54 16.63 36.08
N GLU A 5 3.69 17.30 35.86
CA GLU A 5 3.92 18.16 34.70
C GLU A 5 5.02 17.64 33.76
N MET A 6 4.65 17.66 32.47
CA MET A 6 5.48 17.97 31.30
C MET A 6 6.01 16.81 30.43
N LEU A 7 5.39 16.68 29.25
CA LEU A 7 5.94 16.08 28.03
C LEU A 7 5.97 17.17 26.95
N VAL A 8 7.17 17.58 26.52
CA VAL A 8 7.37 18.60 25.48
C VAL A 8 7.73 17.91 24.16
N PHE A 9 6.81 17.94 23.19
CA PHE A 9 7.09 17.55 21.81
C PHE A 9 6.98 18.77 20.89
N LYS A 10 8.12 19.23 20.37
CA LYS A 10 8.17 20.38 19.45
C LYS A 10 8.13 19.97 17.96
N ASP A 11 8.60 18.77 17.64
CA ASP A 11 8.87 18.36 16.25
C ASP A 11 7.60 17.97 15.47
N VAL A 12 6.66 17.26 16.10
CA VAL A 12 5.41 16.81 15.44
C VAL A 12 4.48 18.00 15.16
N MET A 13 4.31 18.88 16.16
CA MET A 13 3.51 20.10 16.07
C MET A 13 4.03 21.04 14.97
N SER A 14 5.34 21.31 14.98
CA SER A 14 5.94 22.25 14.04
C SER A 14 5.87 21.77 12.59
N LEU A 15 6.00 20.47 12.34
CA LEU A 15 5.84 19.89 11.00
C LEU A 15 4.40 20.01 10.51
N ALA A 16 3.42 19.66 11.35
CA ALA A 16 2.00 19.75 11.00
C ALA A 16 1.59 21.21 10.72
N LEU A 17 1.97 22.15 11.57
CA LEU A 17 1.72 23.59 11.37
C LEU A 17 2.34 24.12 10.07
N ARG A 18 3.56 23.71 9.75
CA ARG A 18 4.24 24.08 8.50
C ARG A 18 3.47 23.55 7.28
N GLN A 19 2.95 22.32 7.35
CA GLN A 19 2.16 21.73 6.28
C GLN A 19 0.81 22.44 6.11
N MET A 20 0.13 22.76 7.21
CA MET A 20 -1.15 23.46 7.22
C MET A 20 -1.03 24.87 6.64
N ASN A 21 -0.01 25.63 7.08
CA ASN A 21 0.27 26.96 6.56
C ASN A 21 0.62 26.95 5.06
N LYS A 22 1.31 25.92 4.55
CA LYS A 22 1.57 25.81 3.11
C LYS A 22 0.32 25.47 2.29
N THR A 23 -0.59 24.68 2.86
CA THR A 23 -1.70 24.08 2.11
C THR A 23 -2.97 24.96 2.14
N PHE A 24 -3.23 25.65 3.25
CA PHE A 24 -4.52 26.31 3.51
C PHE A 24 -4.42 27.82 3.79
N TYR A 25 -3.27 28.46 3.51
CA TYR A 25 -3.06 29.89 3.80
C TYR A 25 -4.18 30.80 3.26
N SER A 26 -4.76 30.44 2.12
CA SER A 26 -5.83 31.17 1.43
C SER A 26 -7.25 30.79 1.86
N ASN A 27 -7.46 29.68 2.59
CA ASN A 27 -8.78 29.19 2.94
C ASN A 27 -8.84 28.78 4.43
N LYS A 28 -8.86 29.80 5.29
CA LYS A 28 -8.86 29.61 6.75
C LYS A 28 -10.15 28.98 7.28
N GLU A 29 -11.28 29.17 6.58
CA GLU A 29 -12.60 28.62 6.90
C GLU A 29 -12.62 27.09 7.15
N VAL A 30 -11.62 26.39 6.62
CA VAL A 30 -11.44 24.93 6.76
C VAL A 30 -11.34 24.50 8.22
N PHE A 31 -10.84 25.35 9.13
CA PHE A 31 -10.63 24.94 10.53
C PHE A 31 -11.91 24.41 11.19
N LEU A 32 -13.04 25.07 10.95
CA LEU A 32 -14.29 24.72 11.59
C LEU A 32 -14.81 23.37 11.07
N ARG A 33 -14.59 23.07 9.79
CA ARG A 33 -14.94 21.78 9.19
C ARG A 33 -14.15 20.64 9.83
N GLU A 34 -12.84 20.80 9.97
CA GLU A 34 -11.97 19.76 10.53
C GLU A 34 -12.30 19.50 12.01
N LEU A 35 -12.52 20.55 12.80
CA LEU A 35 -12.87 20.39 14.23
C LEU A 35 -14.26 19.77 14.43
N ILE A 36 -15.25 20.13 13.60
CA ILE A 36 -16.56 19.48 13.63
C ILE A 36 -16.44 18.00 13.21
N ASN A 37 -15.65 17.67 12.19
CA ASN A 37 -15.43 16.27 11.79
C ASN A 37 -14.78 15.45 12.91
N ASN A 38 -13.83 16.03 13.66
CA ASN A 38 -13.24 15.38 14.82
C ASN A 38 -14.28 15.10 15.91
N ALA A 39 -15.12 16.08 16.22
CA ALA A 39 -16.24 15.93 17.16
C ALA A 39 -17.24 14.84 16.72
N LEU A 40 -17.54 14.75 15.42
CA LEU A 40 -18.40 13.70 14.88
C LEU A 40 -17.80 12.30 15.02
N ASN A 41 -16.51 12.15 14.70
CA ASN A 41 -15.82 10.88 14.85
C ASN A 41 -15.87 10.40 16.31
N ALA A 42 -15.72 11.32 17.27
CA ALA A 42 -15.83 11.02 18.69
C ALA A 42 -17.26 10.58 19.10
N LEU A 43 -18.31 11.20 18.53
CA LEU A 43 -19.70 10.81 18.75
C LEU A 43 -20.03 9.43 18.17
N ASP A 44 -19.57 9.16 16.94
CA ASP A 44 -19.76 7.87 16.26
C ASP A 44 -19.07 6.72 17.01
N GLN A 45 -17.90 6.98 17.61
CA GLN A 45 -17.16 6.00 18.40
C GLN A 45 -17.94 5.57 19.66
N VAL A 46 -18.55 6.52 20.38
CA VAL A 46 -19.43 6.20 21.54
C VAL A 46 -20.61 5.34 21.13
N GLN A 47 -21.19 5.59 19.95
CA GLN A 47 -22.34 4.82 19.47
C GLN A 47 -22.01 3.35 19.27
N PHE A 48 -20.79 3.03 18.84
CA PHE A 48 -20.33 1.65 18.65
C PHE A 48 -20.10 0.93 19.99
N GLU A 49 -19.46 1.61 20.96
CA GLU A 49 -19.17 1.04 22.28
C GLU A 49 -20.42 0.91 23.17
N GLY A 50 -21.36 1.85 23.04
CA GLY A 50 -22.60 1.92 23.83
C GLY A 50 -23.66 0.86 23.52
N ASN A 51 -23.48 0.01 22.50
CA ASN A 51 -24.41 -1.10 22.21
C ASN A 51 -24.36 -2.22 23.28
N THR A 52 -23.53 -2.08 24.33
CA THR A 52 -23.45 -3.00 25.48
C THR A 52 -24.13 -2.49 26.75
N HIS A 53 -24.42 -1.19 26.89
CA HIS A 53 -25.14 -0.63 28.05
C HIS A 53 -26.03 0.56 27.65
N LYS A 54 -27.28 0.58 28.14
CA LYS A 54 -28.26 1.66 27.93
C LYS A 54 -27.70 3.01 28.42
N ILE A 55 -27.18 3.81 27.49
CA ILE A 55 -26.87 5.23 27.73
C ILE A 55 -28.05 6.08 27.23
N ILE A 56 -28.45 7.04 28.06
CA ILE A 56 -29.58 7.96 27.86
C ILE A 56 -29.32 8.84 26.62
N SER A 57 -30.36 9.07 25.83
CA SER A 57 -30.34 9.61 24.46
C SER A 57 -29.97 11.10 24.31
N ASP A 58 -29.75 11.85 25.39
CA ASP A 58 -29.57 13.32 25.35
C ASP A 58 -28.11 13.80 25.20
N ASP A 59 -27.13 12.90 25.27
CA ASP A 59 -25.68 13.24 25.28
C ASP A 59 -25.00 13.06 23.91
N ARG A 60 -25.69 13.26 22.77
CA ARG A 60 -25.11 13.00 21.43
C ARG A 60 -25.25 14.18 20.47
N LEU A 61 -24.63 15.30 20.84
CA LEU A 61 -24.70 16.54 20.07
C LEU A 61 -23.37 17.28 20.09
N ILE A 62 -23.24 18.24 19.18
CA ILE A 62 -22.12 19.18 19.13
C ILE A 62 -22.65 20.56 19.48
N ARG A 63 -21.94 21.29 20.34
CA ARG A 63 -22.24 22.69 20.71
C ARG A 63 -21.12 23.60 20.27
N LEU A 64 -21.49 24.71 19.65
CA LEU A 64 -20.62 25.82 19.33
C LEU A 64 -20.96 27.00 20.24
N VAL A 65 -19.93 27.57 20.88
CA VAL A 65 -20.07 28.68 21.83
C VAL A 65 -19.10 29.80 21.47
N PRO A 66 -19.54 30.80 20.66
CA PRO A 66 -18.79 32.03 20.50
C PRO A 66 -18.90 32.90 21.76
N HIS A 67 -17.78 33.46 22.20
CA HIS A 67 -17.72 34.35 23.35
C HIS A 67 -16.92 35.62 23.01
N LYS A 68 -17.61 36.61 22.43
CA LYS A 68 -17.02 37.87 21.94
C LYS A 68 -16.16 38.61 22.95
N ALA A 69 -16.59 38.70 24.21
CA ALA A 69 -15.84 39.40 25.26
C ALA A 69 -14.48 38.75 25.57
N ASN A 70 -14.37 37.44 25.41
CA ASN A 70 -13.14 36.68 25.69
C ASN A 70 -12.38 36.37 24.39
N LYS A 71 -12.94 36.75 23.23
CA LYS A 71 -12.43 36.43 21.90
C LYS A 71 -12.22 34.93 21.68
N THR A 72 -13.11 34.11 22.24
CA THR A 72 -12.99 32.64 22.17
C THR A 72 -14.15 32.00 21.42
N LEU A 73 -13.86 30.93 20.70
CA LEU A 73 -14.84 30.01 20.14
C LEU A 73 -14.62 28.62 20.72
N SER A 74 -15.62 28.06 21.41
CA SER A 74 -15.56 26.70 21.92
C SER A 74 -16.39 25.74 21.07
N ILE A 75 -15.80 24.59 20.75
CA ILE A 75 -16.45 23.45 20.09
C ILE A 75 -16.49 22.32 21.11
N ILE A 76 -17.70 21.91 21.48
CA ILE A 76 -17.95 20.93 22.55
C ILE A 76 -18.69 19.74 21.95
N ASP A 77 -18.14 18.55 22.11
CA ASP A 77 -18.81 17.29 21.79
C ASP A 77 -19.00 16.45 23.06
N PHE A 78 -20.04 15.62 23.03
CA PHE A 78 -20.34 14.64 24.09
C PHE A 78 -19.95 13.21 23.64
N GLY A 79 -18.92 13.13 22.80
CA GLY A 79 -18.35 11.90 22.24
C GLY A 79 -17.51 11.12 23.25
N ILE A 80 -16.58 10.31 22.76
CA ILE A 80 -15.89 9.29 23.59
C ILE A 80 -14.92 9.92 24.60
N GLY A 81 -14.42 11.13 24.29
CA GLY A 81 -13.36 11.78 25.04
C GLY A 81 -11.97 11.20 24.72
N LEU A 82 -10.93 11.86 25.21
CA LEU A 82 -9.53 11.52 24.96
C LEU A 82 -8.84 11.17 26.28
N THR A 83 -7.95 10.18 26.24
CA THR A 83 -7.05 9.86 27.34
C THR A 83 -5.88 10.84 27.42
N LYS A 84 -5.05 10.75 28.48
CA LYS A 84 -3.82 11.55 28.60
C LYS A 84 -2.88 11.29 27.43
N GLU A 85 -2.78 10.03 27.02
CA GLU A 85 -1.97 9.56 25.90
C GLU A 85 -2.52 10.07 24.56
N ASP A 86 -3.83 10.07 24.37
CA ASP A 86 -4.45 10.58 23.15
C ASP A 86 -4.23 12.09 22.97
N LEU A 87 -4.34 12.86 24.06
CA LEU A 87 -4.01 14.29 24.05
C LEU A 87 -2.54 14.56 23.71
N ALA A 88 -1.64 13.61 24.03
CA ALA A 88 -0.21 13.76 23.73
C ALA A 88 0.14 13.37 22.28
N TYR A 89 -0.53 12.37 21.70
CA TYR A 89 -0.08 11.75 20.45
C TYR A 89 -1.13 11.67 19.33
N ASN A 90 -2.42 11.73 19.64
CA ASN A 90 -3.50 11.29 18.74
C ASN A 90 -4.54 12.39 18.40
N LEU A 91 -4.18 13.67 18.44
CA LEU A 91 -5.11 14.77 18.09
C LEU A 91 -5.45 14.86 16.59
N GLY A 92 -4.63 14.23 15.73
CA GLY A 92 -4.80 14.22 14.28
C GLY A 92 -4.38 15.52 13.58
N VAL A 93 -3.99 15.43 12.31
CA VAL A 93 -3.44 16.58 11.56
C VAL A 93 -4.47 17.70 11.36
N GLY A 94 -5.75 17.34 11.17
CA GLY A 94 -6.84 18.30 10.99
C GLY A 94 -7.07 19.20 12.19
N PHE A 95 -6.78 18.74 13.42
CA PHE A 95 -6.89 19.56 14.63
C PHE A 95 -6.01 20.82 14.57
N TYR A 96 -4.81 20.71 13.99
CA TYR A 96 -3.88 21.84 13.88
C TYR A 96 -4.34 22.95 12.94
N SER A 97 -5.48 22.79 12.24
CA SER A 97 -6.12 23.87 11.47
C SER A 97 -6.64 24.99 12.36
N ALA A 98 -6.90 24.70 13.64
CA ALA A 98 -7.23 25.67 14.66
C ALA A 98 -6.26 26.86 14.68
N TYR A 99 -4.97 26.62 14.46
CA TYR A 99 -3.92 27.65 14.47
C TYR A 99 -3.91 28.56 13.24
N LEU A 100 -4.75 28.30 12.22
CA LEU A 100 -4.98 29.26 11.14
C LEU A 100 -5.74 30.51 11.63
N VAL A 101 -6.53 30.35 12.70
CA VAL A 101 -7.43 31.39 13.25
C VAL A 101 -7.19 31.71 14.72
N ALA A 102 -6.50 30.83 15.47
CA ALA A 102 -6.26 30.95 16.90
C ALA A 102 -4.78 31.06 17.26
N TYR A 103 -4.45 31.94 18.22
CA TYR A 103 -3.09 32.07 18.77
C TYR A 103 -2.84 31.17 19.98
N LYS A 104 -3.91 30.66 20.60
CA LYS A 104 -3.86 29.72 21.72
C LYS A 104 -5.03 28.75 21.60
N VAL A 105 -4.78 27.48 21.89
CA VAL A 105 -5.80 26.43 21.91
C VAL A 105 -5.74 25.70 23.25
N ILE A 106 -6.90 25.51 23.87
CA ILE A 106 -7.07 24.70 25.08
C ILE A 106 -8.04 23.58 24.75
N VAL A 107 -7.67 22.34 25.06
CA VAL A 107 -8.53 21.16 24.93
C VAL A 107 -8.75 20.57 26.30
N THR A 108 -10.01 20.48 26.71
CA THR A 108 -10.41 19.78 27.94
C THR A 108 -11.16 18.53 27.53
N SER A 109 -10.70 17.35 27.93
CA SER A 109 -11.32 16.09 27.51
C SER A 109 -11.46 15.09 28.65
N LYS A 110 -12.58 14.37 28.66
CA LYS A 110 -12.92 13.32 29.63
C LYS A 110 -13.37 12.06 28.90
N HIS A 111 -12.50 11.04 28.91
CA HIS A 111 -12.86 9.67 28.54
C HIS A 111 -13.57 8.96 29.70
N ASN A 112 -14.44 7.98 29.46
CA ASN A 112 -15.15 7.25 30.53
C ASN A 112 -14.19 6.63 31.56
N ASP A 113 -13.19 5.91 31.07
CA ASP A 113 -12.26 5.10 31.89
C ASP A 113 -11.07 5.89 32.47
N HIS A 114 -10.95 7.19 32.17
CA HIS A 114 -9.83 8.02 32.61
C HIS A 114 -10.30 9.30 33.29
N ASP A 115 -9.39 9.95 34.01
CA ASP A 115 -9.62 11.29 34.56
C ASP A 115 -9.79 12.35 33.46
N GLN A 116 -10.29 13.53 33.82
CA GLN A 116 -10.32 14.68 32.93
C GLN A 116 -8.92 15.31 32.82
N TYR A 117 -8.51 15.63 31.60
CA TYR A 117 -7.23 16.28 31.33
C TYR A 117 -7.42 17.55 30.50
N ILE A 118 -6.50 18.50 30.70
CA ILE A 118 -6.40 19.76 29.97
C ILE A 118 -5.09 19.74 29.18
N TRP A 119 -5.21 19.93 27.88
CA TRP A 119 -4.10 20.18 26.97
C TRP A 119 -4.10 21.66 26.57
N GLU A 120 -2.96 22.35 26.71
CA GLU A 120 -2.81 23.76 26.34
C GLU A 120 -1.59 23.97 25.45
N SER A 121 -1.74 24.76 24.37
CA SER A 121 -0.62 25.06 23.47
C SER A 121 -0.79 26.35 22.64
N GLN A 122 0.35 26.91 22.21
CA GLN A 122 0.50 28.03 21.27
C GLN A 122 1.31 27.57 20.04
N PRO A 123 1.16 28.20 18.85
CA PRO A 123 1.74 27.72 17.59
C PRO A 123 3.27 27.47 17.58
N ASP A 124 4.03 28.19 18.39
CA ASP A 124 5.50 28.16 18.47
C ASP A 124 6.03 27.57 19.80
N ALA A 125 5.11 27.19 20.69
CA ALA A 125 5.41 26.68 22.01
C ALA A 125 5.21 25.17 22.11
N SER A 126 5.82 24.57 23.14
CA SER A 126 5.43 23.23 23.60
C SER A 126 3.99 23.23 24.10
N PHE A 127 3.34 22.07 24.10
CA PHE A 127 2.07 21.89 24.78
C PHE A 127 2.28 21.35 26.20
N ILE A 128 1.28 21.54 27.07
CA ILE A 128 1.26 21.00 28.43
C ILE A 128 -0.03 20.19 28.59
N VAL A 129 0.07 19.00 29.17
CA VAL A 129 -1.08 18.17 29.58
C VAL A 129 -1.12 18.09 31.09
N THR A 130 -2.18 18.60 31.71
CA THR A 130 -2.40 18.58 33.16
C THR A 130 -3.70 17.86 33.50
N LYS A 131 -3.74 17.19 34.66
CA LYS A 131 -4.98 16.63 35.19
C LYS A 131 -5.88 17.76 35.70
N ASP A 132 -7.14 17.76 35.33
CA ASP A 132 -8.09 18.78 35.79
C ASP A 132 -8.57 18.48 37.22
N ILE A 133 -8.03 19.24 38.18
CA ILE A 133 -8.36 19.12 39.61
C ILE A 133 -9.67 19.81 40.01
N ASN A 134 -10.22 20.67 39.15
CA ASN A 134 -11.40 21.50 39.44
C ASN A 134 -12.64 21.06 38.64
N ALA A 135 -12.66 19.81 38.16
CA ALA A 135 -13.69 19.28 37.27
C ALA A 135 -15.12 19.49 37.81
N GLN A 136 -15.79 20.55 37.35
CA GLN A 136 -17.25 20.62 37.31
C GLN A 136 -17.64 20.04 35.95
N GLN A 137 -18.08 18.77 35.96
CA GLN A 137 -18.26 17.88 34.81
C GLN A 137 -18.85 18.51 33.53
N PRO A 138 -18.48 17.95 32.38
CA PRO A 138 -19.40 17.10 31.63
C PRO A 138 -19.17 15.61 31.91
N SER A 139 -20.21 14.79 31.72
CA SER A 139 -20.23 13.34 31.97
C SER A 139 -19.19 12.58 31.14
N ARG A 140 -18.88 13.08 29.93
CA ARG A 140 -17.93 12.55 28.94
C ARG A 140 -17.80 13.54 27.76
N GLY A 141 -16.67 13.54 27.04
CA GLY A 141 -16.52 14.24 25.76
C GLY A 141 -15.31 15.16 25.68
N THR A 142 -15.27 16.03 24.66
CA THR A 142 -14.16 16.97 24.43
C THR A 142 -14.66 18.40 24.22
N ASN A 143 -13.97 19.36 24.83
CA ASN A 143 -14.16 20.80 24.61
C ASN A 143 -12.87 21.40 24.06
N ILE A 144 -12.91 21.89 22.83
CA ILE A 144 -11.82 22.62 22.19
C ILE A 144 -12.15 24.11 22.23
N THR A 145 -11.37 24.88 22.99
CA THR A 145 -11.50 26.33 23.10
C THR A 145 -10.38 27.03 22.33
N LEU A 146 -10.79 27.79 21.31
CA LEU A 146 -9.92 28.56 20.43
C LEU A 146 -9.86 30.01 20.89
N PHE A 147 -8.66 30.54 21.16
CA PHE A 147 -8.45 31.96 21.41
C PHE A 147 -8.06 32.63 20.09
N LEU A 148 -8.99 33.37 19.49
CA LEU A 148 -8.87 33.86 18.13
C LEU A 148 -7.93 35.07 18.03
N TYR A 149 -7.23 35.18 16.89
CA TYR A 149 -6.50 36.41 16.56
C TYR A 149 -7.47 37.60 16.40
N ASP A 150 -6.99 38.81 16.68
CA ASP A 150 -7.79 40.05 16.56
C ASP A 150 -8.35 40.29 15.15
N ASN A 151 -7.66 39.79 14.13
CA ASN A 151 -8.09 39.87 12.73
C ASN A 151 -8.95 38.68 12.27
N GLN A 152 -9.39 37.79 13.18
CA GLN A 152 -10.20 36.61 12.90
C GLN A 152 -11.50 36.57 13.73
N LEU A 153 -11.91 37.70 14.30
CA LEU A 153 -13.11 37.81 15.14
C LEU A 153 -14.42 37.61 14.35
N GLU A 154 -14.38 37.61 13.02
CA GLU A 154 -15.51 37.28 12.14
C GLU A 154 -16.08 35.87 12.42
N TYR A 155 -15.26 34.94 12.91
CA TYR A 155 -15.68 33.59 13.28
C TYR A 155 -16.40 33.52 14.64
N LEU A 156 -16.63 34.66 15.30
CA LEU A 156 -17.52 34.77 16.46
C LEU A 156 -18.92 35.23 16.06
N GLU A 157 -19.11 35.68 14.82
CA GLU A 157 -20.43 36.11 14.34
C GLU A 157 -21.31 34.90 14.01
N GLU A 158 -22.52 34.92 14.56
CA GLU A 158 -23.51 33.86 14.44
C GLU A 158 -23.82 33.51 12.97
N THR A 159 -23.94 34.53 12.12
CA THR A 159 -24.18 34.38 10.68
C THR A 159 -23.03 33.71 9.95
N THR A 160 -21.79 34.08 10.28
CA THR A 160 -20.57 33.49 9.70
C THR A 160 -20.49 32.02 10.07
N ILE A 161 -20.62 31.67 11.36
CA ILE A 161 -20.59 30.29 11.83
C ILE A 161 -21.67 29.46 11.14
N ARG A 162 -22.91 29.96 11.07
CA ARG A 162 -24.00 29.28 10.36
C ARG A 162 -23.68 29.02 8.90
N ASN A 163 -23.22 30.03 8.17
CA ASN A 163 -22.91 29.90 6.74
C ASN A 163 -21.80 28.87 6.52
N LEU A 164 -20.79 28.84 7.39
CA LEU A 164 -19.71 27.85 7.32
C LEU A 164 -20.21 26.43 7.54
N ILE A 165 -21.09 26.20 8.51
CA ILE A 165 -21.68 24.88 8.74
C ILE A 165 -22.58 24.50 7.57
N ILE A 166 -23.45 25.40 7.10
CA ILE A 166 -24.31 25.13 5.94
C ILE A 166 -23.48 24.81 4.69
N LYS A 167 -22.34 25.45 4.50
CA LYS A 167 -21.45 25.25 3.35
C LYS A 167 -20.65 23.95 3.45
N ASN A 168 -20.09 23.64 4.62
CA ASN A 168 -19.06 22.62 4.77
C ASN A 168 -19.55 21.33 5.45
N CYS A 169 -20.77 21.32 5.99
CA CYS A 169 -21.25 20.29 6.92
C CYS A 169 -22.64 19.72 6.53
N GLN A 170 -23.02 19.78 5.25
CA GLN A 170 -24.35 19.35 4.77
C GLN A 170 -24.66 17.86 4.99
N HIS A 171 -23.63 17.03 5.17
CA HIS A 171 -23.76 15.57 5.29
C HIS A 171 -23.66 15.04 6.73
N ILE A 172 -23.72 15.94 7.72
CA ILE A 172 -23.55 15.58 9.14
C ILE A 172 -24.81 14.95 9.73
N SER A 173 -24.63 13.80 10.40
CA SER A 173 -25.68 12.96 11.00
C SER A 173 -25.92 13.19 12.50
N HIS A 174 -25.36 14.24 13.10
CA HIS A 174 -25.58 14.60 14.52
C HIS A 174 -26.06 16.04 14.65
N GLN A 175 -26.80 16.34 15.72
CA GLN A 175 -27.34 17.68 15.96
C GLN A 175 -26.22 18.67 16.32
N ILE A 176 -26.17 19.81 15.62
CA ILE A 176 -25.22 20.90 15.89
C ILE A 176 -25.99 22.11 16.40
N TYR A 177 -25.69 22.50 17.63
CA TYR A 177 -26.28 23.65 18.30
C TYR A 177 -25.29 24.81 18.37
N LEU A 178 -25.80 26.02 18.22
CA LEU A 178 -25.07 27.26 18.45
C LEU A 178 -25.74 28.03 19.58
N SER A 179 -24.94 28.51 20.54
CA SER A 179 -25.43 29.30 21.66
C SER A 179 -25.79 30.73 21.22
N ASN A 180 -26.87 31.27 21.76
CA ASN A 180 -27.20 32.68 21.63
C ASN A 180 -26.39 33.53 22.64
N GLU A 181 -25.81 34.64 22.17
CA GLU A 181 -24.98 35.53 22.99
C GLU A 181 -25.75 36.20 24.14
N ASN A 182 -27.06 36.40 23.97
CA ASN A 182 -27.86 37.22 24.88
C ASN A 182 -28.62 36.41 25.95
N LYS A 183 -28.60 35.08 25.88
CA LYS A 183 -29.33 34.21 26.82
C LYS A 183 -28.53 32.94 27.11
N LYS A 184 -28.11 32.79 28.37
CA LYS A 184 -27.51 31.55 28.87
C LYS A 184 -28.53 30.41 28.68
N ASP A 185 -28.08 29.30 28.10
CA ASP A 185 -28.86 28.10 27.77
C ASP A 185 -29.89 28.24 26.62
N ASP A 186 -29.80 29.28 25.79
CA ASP A 186 -30.57 29.39 24.55
C ASP A 186 -29.76 28.81 23.36
N TRP A 187 -30.16 27.62 22.92
CA TRP A 187 -29.47 26.83 21.89
C TRP A 187 -30.29 26.78 20.61
N GLN A 188 -29.66 27.13 19.49
CA GLN A 188 -30.29 27.07 18.17
C GLN A 188 -29.68 25.94 17.33
N LEU A 189 -30.53 25.04 16.84
CA LEU A 189 -30.11 23.97 15.92
C LEU A 189 -29.75 24.61 14.56
N ILE A 190 -28.51 24.43 14.12
CA ILE A 190 -28.03 24.98 12.84
C ILE A 190 -28.39 24.06 11.68
N ASN A 191 -28.20 22.76 11.85
CA ASN A 191 -28.47 21.78 10.80
C ASN A 191 -29.94 21.41 10.73
N ILE A 192 -30.82 22.39 10.48
CA ILE A 192 -32.28 22.19 10.41
C ILE A 192 -32.67 21.15 9.32
N TRP A 193 -31.83 20.97 8.30
CA TRP A 193 -32.00 19.89 7.31
C TRP A 193 -31.96 18.49 7.93
N PHE A 194 -31.38 18.31 9.12
CA PHE A 194 -31.43 17.06 9.88
C PHE A 194 -32.86 16.72 10.31
N GLN A 195 -33.63 17.71 10.78
CA GLN A 195 -35.04 17.51 11.16
C GLN A 195 -35.95 17.27 9.95
N ASN A 196 -35.63 17.90 8.82
CA ASN A 196 -36.32 17.63 7.55
C ASN A 196 -35.94 16.25 6.99
N GLN A 197 -34.69 15.80 7.13
CA GLN A 197 -34.29 14.43 6.79
C GLN A 197 -34.98 13.38 7.67
N GLU A 198 -35.16 13.60 8.98
CA GLU A 198 -35.94 12.65 9.81
C GLU A 198 -37.44 12.67 9.47
N ARG A 199 -38.03 13.84 9.16
CA ARG A 199 -39.42 13.92 8.67
C ARG A 199 -39.60 13.29 7.30
N ASP A 200 -38.70 13.56 6.37
CA ASP A 200 -38.70 12.97 5.04
C ASP A 200 -38.39 11.48 5.12
N ASN A 201 -37.50 11.00 6.01
CA ASN A 201 -37.26 9.58 6.24
C ASN A 201 -38.48 8.88 6.85
N ASN A 202 -39.22 9.53 7.75
CA ASN A 202 -40.48 9.00 8.29
C ASN A 202 -41.65 9.07 7.27
N PHE A 203 -41.65 10.02 6.34
CA PHE A 203 -42.60 10.08 5.22
C PHE A 203 -42.23 9.10 4.09
N LEU A 204 -40.94 8.88 3.85
CA LEU A 204 -40.38 7.93 2.88
C LEU A 204 -40.51 6.48 3.38
N ALA A 205 -40.55 6.25 4.70
CA ALA A 205 -40.90 4.96 5.27
C ALA A 205 -42.35 4.52 4.92
N GLN A 206 -43.22 5.45 4.51
CA GLN A 206 -44.58 5.15 4.03
C GLN A 206 -44.73 5.26 2.51
N ARG A 207 -43.70 5.66 1.76
CA ARG A 207 -43.80 5.78 0.31
C ARG A 207 -42.60 5.14 -0.37
N HIS A 208 -42.83 3.93 -0.87
CA HIS A 208 -42.03 3.24 -1.87
C HIS A 208 -41.33 4.24 -2.81
N MET A 209 -40.04 4.48 -2.58
CA MET A 209 -39.16 5.14 -3.54
C MET A 209 -37.90 4.30 -3.72
N ASN A 210 -38.08 3.35 -4.66
CA ASN A 210 -37.14 2.98 -5.70
C ASN A 210 -35.81 2.31 -5.28
N HIS A 211 -35.88 0.99 -5.29
CA HIS A 211 -34.83 -0.02 -5.52
C HIS A 211 -33.78 0.28 -6.63
N VAL A 212 -33.79 1.46 -7.27
CA VAL A 212 -32.92 1.77 -8.41
C VAL A 212 -31.64 2.51 -7.99
N LEU A 213 -31.65 3.31 -6.91
CA LEU A 213 -30.45 4.05 -6.47
C LEU A 213 -29.51 3.23 -5.58
N ASP A 214 -30.03 2.28 -4.80
CA ASP A 214 -29.23 1.43 -3.91
C ASP A 214 -28.36 0.41 -4.67
N ASP A 215 -28.72 0.04 -5.90
CA ASP A 215 -27.93 -0.87 -6.74
C ASP A 215 -26.86 -0.14 -7.57
N LEU A 216 -27.12 1.12 -7.96
CA LEU A 216 -26.23 1.90 -8.82
C LEU A 216 -24.95 2.35 -8.09
N VAL A 217 -25.05 2.76 -6.83
CA VAL A 217 -23.90 3.27 -6.07
C VAL A 217 -22.85 2.17 -5.82
N PRO A 218 -23.20 0.97 -5.30
CA PRO A 218 -22.28 -0.16 -5.22
C PRO A 218 -21.69 -0.55 -6.58
N SER A 219 -22.49 -0.49 -7.66
CA SER A 219 -22.02 -0.80 -9.02
C SER A 219 -20.98 0.21 -9.56
N ILE A 220 -21.14 1.50 -9.26
CA ILE A 220 -20.17 2.54 -9.63
C ILE A 220 -18.91 2.40 -8.78
N LEU A 221 -19.06 2.30 -7.46
CA LEU A 221 -17.93 2.22 -6.53
C LEU A 221 -17.10 0.96 -6.75
N SER A 222 -17.73 -0.19 -7.03
CA SER A 222 -17.03 -1.44 -7.33
C SER A 222 -16.14 -1.39 -8.58
N LYS A 223 -16.24 -0.35 -9.42
CA LYS A 223 -15.37 -0.13 -10.58
C LYS A 223 -14.18 0.80 -10.29
N LEU A 224 -14.13 1.42 -9.11
CA LEU A 224 -13.04 2.32 -8.74
C LEU A 224 -11.81 1.52 -8.26
N PRO A 225 -10.59 2.05 -8.43
CA PRO A 225 -9.38 1.45 -7.87
C PRO A 225 -9.49 1.26 -6.36
N LEU A 226 -8.98 0.14 -5.84
CA LEU A 226 -9.08 -0.20 -4.42
C LEU A 226 -8.50 0.89 -3.50
N LYS A 227 -7.38 1.50 -3.91
CA LYS A 227 -6.75 2.63 -3.21
C LYS A 227 -7.69 3.83 -3.09
N SER A 228 -8.46 4.14 -4.14
CA SER A 228 -9.47 5.20 -4.11
C SER A 228 -10.62 4.84 -3.17
N LEU A 229 -11.09 3.59 -3.20
CA LEU A 229 -12.15 3.11 -2.30
C LEU A 229 -11.74 3.19 -0.83
N LYS A 230 -10.51 2.80 -0.48
CA LYS A 230 -9.99 2.93 0.89
C LYS A 230 -9.90 4.40 1.33
N ARG A 231 -9.55 5.33 0.44
CA ARG A 231 -9.57 6.77 0.73
C ARG A 231 -10.98 7.30 1.04
N PHE A 232 -12.04 6.78 0.40
CA PHE A 232 -13.42 7.13 0.77
C PHE A 232 -13.78 6.66 2.19
N GLY A 233 -13.21 5.54 2.63
CA GLY A 233 -13.32 5.09 4.02
C GLY A 233 -12.80 6.12 5.04
N CYS A 234 -11.78 6.90 4.67
CA CYS A 234 -11.25 7.99 5.49
C CYS A 234 -12.19 9.21 5.57
N VAL A 235 -13.16 9.32 4.65
CA VAL A 235 -14.12 10.44 4.60
C VAL A 235 -15.34 10.15 5.46
N ARG A 236 -15.81 8.89 5.50
CA ARG A 236 -16.94 8.48 6.35
C ARG A 236 -16.84 6.98 6.68
N ARG A 237 -16.98 6.64 7.96
CA ARG A 237 -16.89 5.25 8.46
C ARG A 237 -17.95 4.31 7.89
N SER A 238 -19.10 4.82 7.44
CA SER A 238 -20.09 4.00 6.71
C SER A 238 -19.53 3.39 5.42
N TRP A 239 -18.52 4.02 4.80
CA TRP A 239 -17.86 3.48 3.60
C TRP A 239 -16.82 2.40 3.93
N THR A 240 -16.26 2.37 5.15
CA THR A 240 -15.41 1.25 5.55
C THR A 240 -16.20 -0.05 5.69
N LEU A 241 -17.49 0.06 6.09
CA LEU A 241 -18.43 -1.08 6.14
C LEU A 241 -18.75 -1.67 4.76
N LEU A 242 -18.49 -0.96 3.65
CA LEU A 242 -18.63 -1.55 2.30
C LEU A 242 -17.68 -2.73 2.10
N PHE A 243 -16.47 -2.66 2.65
CA PHE A 243 -15.49 -3.75 2.53
C PHE A 243 -15.83 -4.96 3.40
N GLU A 244 -16.67 -4.77 4.41
CA GLU A 244 -17.23 -5.85 5.24
C GLU A 244 -18.49 -6.44 4.58
N ASN A 245 -19.11 -5.72 3.64
CA ASN A 245 -20.27 -6.19 2.90
C ASN A 245 -19.87 -7.18 1.80
N SER A 246 -20.29 -8.43 1.97
CA SER A 246 -19.99 -9.53 1.05
C SER A 246 -20.51 -9.31 -0.38
N HIS A 247 -21.68 -8.69 -0.54
CA HIS A 247 -22.25 -8.37 -1.85
C HIS A 247 -21.41 -7.33 -2.61
N PHE A 248 -21.02 -6.25 -1.92
CA PHE A 248 -20.13 -5.24 -2.52
C PHE A 248 -18.78 -5.84 -2.88
N MET A 249 -18.18 -6.63 -1.99
CA MET A 249 -16.90 -7.29 -2.27
C MET A 249 -16.96 -8.27 -3.44
N ASN A 250 -18.09 -8.96 -3.63
CA ASN A 250 -18.32 -9.79 -4.81
C ASN A 250 -18.45 -8.95 -6.09
N LEU A 251 -19.19 -7.83 -6.05
CA LEU A 251 -19.29 -6.90 -7.19
C LEU A 251 -17.92 -6.29 -7.54
N PHE A 252 -17.17 -5.84 -6.54
CA PHE A 252 -15.82 -5.33 -6.69
C PHE A 252 -14.89 -6.39 -7.28
N ARG A 253 -14.90 -7.62 -6.73
CA ARG A 253 -14.11 -8.74 -7.24
C ARG A 253 -14.42 -9.01 -8.71
N ASN A 254 -15.70 -9.14 -9.07
CA ASN A 254 -16.10 -9.43 -10.44
C ASN A 254 -15.68 -8.31 -11.38
N ASN A 255 -15.89 -7.04 -11.02
CA ASN A 255 -15.43 -5.92 -11.82
C ASN A 255 -13.90 -5.86 -11.92
N PHE A 256 -13.19 -6.15 -10.82
CA PHE A 256 -11.74 -6.14 -10.78
C PHE A 256 -11.12 -7.26 -11.63
N ILE A 257 -11.70 -8.46 -11.63
CA ILE A 257 -11.20 -9.59 -12.42
C ILE A 257 -11.61 -9.44 -13.89
N CYS A 258 -12.83 -8.99 -14.17
CA CYS A 258 -13.37 -8.94 -15.53
C CYS A 258 -13.04 -7.65 -16.30
N ASN A 259 -12.61 -6.57 -15.62
CA ASN A 259 -12.21 -5.35 -16.32
C ASN A 259 -10.80 -5.50 -16.92
N TYR A 260 -10.73 -5.41 -18.24
CA TYR A 260 -9.49 -5.46 -19.00
C TYR A 260 -8.62 -4.23 -18.70
N HIS A 261 -7.39 -4.44 -18.20
CA HIS A 261 -6.38 -3.38 -18.16
C HIS A 261 -5.60 -3.35 -19.47
N SER A 262 -5.35 -2.14 -19.99
CA SER A 262 -4.45 -1.89 -21.13
C SER A 262 -2.97 -2.26 -20.92
N TYR A 263 -2.62 -2.77 -19.72
CA TYR A 263 -1.27 -3.21 -19.37
C TYR A 263 -0.94 -4.56 -20.02
N TYR A 264 -1.94 -5.41 -20.22
CA TYR A 264 -1.80 -6.62 -21.03
C TYR A 264 -1.88 -6.18 -22.49
N GLY A 265 -0.76 -6.24 -23.21
CA GLY A 265 -0.81 -6.39 -24.65
C GLY A 265 -1.31 -7.79 -24.98
N ASP A 266 -1.77 -8.00 -26.20
CA ASP A 266 -2.32 -9.30 -26.64
C ASP A 266 -1.25 -10.43 -26.70
N GLU A 267 0.03 -10.10 -26.45
CA GLU A 267 1.18 -10.98 -26.62
C GLU A 267 1.88 -11.32 -25.30
N CYS A 268 2.08 -12.61 -25.08
CA CYS A 268 2.87 -13.13 -23.97
C CYS A 268 4.05 -13.94 -24.52
N ILE A 269 5.20 -13.82 -23.86
CA ILE A 269 6.36 -14.65 -24.15
C ILE A 269 6.46 -15.71 -23.07
N PHE A 270 6.47 -16.97 -23.51
CA PHE A 270 6.69 -18.13 -22.67
C PHE A 270 8.14 -18.58 -22.80
N LEU A 271 8.87 -18.50 -21.69
CA LEU A 271 10.22 -19.02 -21.58
C LEU A 271 10.18 -20.40 -20.94
N ASN A 272 10.68 -21.38 -21.66
CA ASN A 272 10.78 -22.76 -21.19
C ASN A 272 12.23 -23.19 -21.04
N LEU A 273 12.58 -23.72 -19.86
CA LEU A 273 13.87 -24.33 -19.57
C LEU A 273 13.74 -25.86 -19.67
N THR A 274 14.18 -26.38 -20.81
CA THR A 274 14.20 -27.83 -21.07
C THR A 274 15.51 -28.45 -20.60
N GLN A 275 15.44 -29.53 -19.82
CA GLN A 275 16.65 -30.27 -19.42
C GLN A 275 17.14 -31.11 -20.60
N VAL A 276 18.41 -30.95 -20.97
CA VAL A 276 19.04 -31.65 -22.10
C VAL A 276 19.99 -32.75 -21.60
N HIS A 277 20.67 -32.54 -20.46
CA HIS A 277 21.54 -33.53 -19.81
C HIS A 277 21.56 -33.36 -18.29
N GLN A 278 22.22 -34.25 -17.54
CA GLN A 278 22.17 -34.31 -16.06
C GLN A 278 22.48 -32.98 -15.33
N ASN A 279 23.12 -31.99 -15.98
CA ASN A 279 23.32 -30.62 -15.44
C ASN A 279 23.21 -29.50 -16.51
N LEU A 280 22.68 -29.79 -17.71
CA LEU A 280 22.60 -28.83 -18.82
C LEU A 280 21.14 -28.61 -19.21
N CYS A 281 20.69 -27.35 -19.14
CA CYS A 281 19.37 -26.94 -19.61
C CYS A 281 19.51 -26.03 -20.82
N LYS A 282 18.53 -26.11 -21.72
CA LYS A 282 18.40 -25.24 -22.89
C LYS A 282 17.15 -24.37 -22.76
N SER A 283 17.37 -23.08 -22.90
CA SER A 283 16.35 -22.03 -22.86
C SER A 283 15.72 -21.88 -24.24
N SER A 284 14.39 -21.97 -24.31
CA SER A 284 13.61 -21.71 -25.53
C SER A 284 12.54 -20.67 -25.26
N LEU A 285 12.50 -19.63 -26.09
CA LEU A 285 11.47 -18.59 -26.05
C LEU A 285 10.40 -18.87 -27.09
N PHE A 286 9.15 -18.74 -26.67
CA PHE A 286 7.98 -18.89 -27.51
C PHE A 286 7.13 -17.63 -27.39
N LEU A 287 6.82 -17.01 -28.52
CA LEU A 287 5.82 -15.95 -28.59
C LEU A 287 4.46 -16.61 -28.77
N SER A 288 3.51 -16.24 -27.90
CA SER A 288 2.12 -16.66 -28.03
C SER A 288 1.25 -15.42 -28.22
N SER A 289 0.58 -15.36 -29.36
CA SER A 289 -0.55 -14.46 -29.60
C SER A 289 -1.86 -15.25 -29.39
N GLY A 290 -2.66 -14.84 -28.40
CA GLY A 290 -3.97 -15.44 -28.10
C GLY A 290 -4.02 -16.54 -27.01
N GLU A 291 -5.23 -16.99 -26.71
CA GLU A 291 -5.58 -17.73 -25.48
C GLU A 291 -5.10 -19.19 -25.41
N ARG A 292 -4.83 -19.86 -26.55
CA ARG A 292 -4.70 -21.33 -26.57
C ARG A 292 -3.29 -21.90 -26.70
N PHE A 293 -2.21 -21.11 -26.74
CA PHE A 293 -0.82 -21.60 -26.95
C PHE A 293 -0.60 -22.53 -28.17
N GLN A 294 -1.61 -22.76 -29.01
CA GLN A 294 -1.58 -23.73 -30.12
C GLN A 294 -0.68 -23.28 -31.28
N ASN A 295 -0.38 -21.97 -31.37
CA ASN A 295 0.45 -21.36 -32.41
C ASN A 295 1.68 -20.66 -31.81
N MET A 296 2.37 -21.31 -30.86
CA MET A 296 3.61 -20.76 -30.30
C MET A 296 4.70 -20.66 -31.38
N GLU A 297 5.08 -19.44 -31.73
CA GLU A 297 6.21 -19.19 -32.61
C GLU A 297 7.49 -19.14 -31.79
N LYS A 298 8.48 -19.96 -32.17
CA LYS A 298 9.78 -19.94 -31.49
C LYS A 298 10.54 -18.68 -31.88
N LEU A 299 10.82 -17.82 -30.90
CA LEU A 299 11.64 -16.64 -31.09
C LEU A 299 13.13 -17.03 -31.20
N PRO A 300 13.84 -16.61 -32.25
CA PRO A 300 15.27 -16.82 -32.34
C PRO A 300 16.01 -15.92 -31.35
N TRP A 301 17.05 -16.46 -30.72
CA TRP A 301 17.99 -15.66 -29.95
C TRP A 301 18.77 -14.70 -30.87
N PRO A 302 19.22 -13.52 -30.37
CA PRO A 302 20.09 -12.63 -31.14
C PRO A 302 21.35 -13.38 -31.61
N SER A 303 21.84 -13.09 -32.82
CA SER A 303 23.05 -13.73 -33.32
C SER A 303 24.32 -13.34 -32.55
N GLN A 304 24.30 -12.21 -31.83
CA GLN A 304 25.40 -11.81 -30.93
C GLN A 304 25.37 -12.53 -29.58
N PHE A 305 24.33 -13.34 -29.32
CA PHE A 305 24.22 -14.10 -28.09
C PHE A 305 25.28 -15.23 -28.09
N PRO A 306 26.03 -15.44 -27.00
CA PRO A 306 27.07 -16.47 -26.98
C PRO A 306 26.46 -17.87 -27.20
N ASP A 307 27.03 -18.65 -28.13
CA ASP A 307 26.57 -20.01 -28.47
C ASP A 307 26.59 -21.01 -27.28
N ILE A 308 27.27 -20.65 -26.18
CA ILE A 308 27.57 -21.53 -25.05
C ILE A 308 26.98 -20.93 -23.76
N ILE A 309 25.66 -20.97 -23.52
CA ILE A 309 25.17 -20.69 -22.15
C ILE A 309 23.94 -21.53 -21.82
N GLY A 310 23.95 -22.10 -20.59
CA GLY A 310 22.89 -22.89 -19.99
C GLY A 310 21.61 -22.12 -19.66
N GLN A 311 21.23 -22.07 -18.38
CA GLN A 311 19.93 -21.53 -17.94
C GLN A 311 19.88 -20.00 -18.11
N LEU A 312 18.98 -19.52 -18.95
CA LEU A 312 18.67 -18.10 -19.13
C LEU A 312 17.33 -17.80 -18.47
N TYR A 313 17.23 -16.60 -17.92
CA TYR A 313 15.98 -16.12 -17.35
C TYR A 313 15.72 -14.67 -17.72
N ILE A 314 14.45 -14.28 -17.70
CA ILE A 314 14.05 -12.88 -17.83
C ILE A 314 13.92 -12.30 -16.41
N LEU A 315 14.59 -11.17 -16.19
CA LEU A 315 14.48 -10.42 -14.94
C LEU A 315 13.23 -9.55 -14.98
N GLY A 316 12.16 -10.03 -14.34
CA GLY A 316 10.87 -9.35 -14.26
C GLY A 316 9.74 -10.12 -14.95
N SER A 317 8.50 -9.72 -14.67
CA SER A 317 7.30 -10.33 -15.26
C SER A 317 6.79 -9.64 -16.53
N SER A 318 7.42 -8.56 -16.98
CA SER A 318 7.04 -7.85 -18.21
C SER A 318 8.22 -7.15 -18.89
N SER A 319 8.11 -6.93 -20.20
CA SER A 319 9.03 -6.06 -20.95
C SER A 319 8.82 -4.59 -20.60
N ILE A 320 9.91 -3.84 -20.45
CA ILE A 320 9.83 -2.39 -20.22
C ILE A 320 10.12 -1.71 -21.55
N HIS A 321 9.10 -1.06 -22.12
CA HIS A 321 9.21 -0.43 -23.44
C HIS A 321 9.74 -1.40 -24.52
N GLY A 322 9.30 -2.68 -24.47
CA GLY A 322 9.73 -3.75 -25.36
C GLY A 322 11.13 -4.31 -25.11
N ILE A 323 11.84 -3.80 -24.09
CA ILE A 323 13.18 -4.25 -23.70
C ILE A 323 13.05 -5.30 -22.59
N PHE A 324 13.75 -6.42 -22.74
CA PHE A 324 13.98 -7.43 -21.73
C PHE A 324 15.36 -7.25 -21.08
N CYS A 325 15.44 -7.52 -19.79
CA CYS A 325 16.69 -7.79 -19.10
C CYS A 325 16.82 -9.31 -18.93
N LEU A 326 17.81 -9.91 -19.57
CA LEU A 326 18.10 -11.35 -19.50
C LEU A 326 19.26 -11.59 -18.56
N GLN A 327 19.20 -12.66 -17.77
CA GLN A 327 20.30 -13.11 -16.91
C GLN A 327 20.72 -14.53 -17.27
N ALA A 328 22.04 -14.75 -17.32
CA ALA A 328 22.65 -16.05 -17.55
C ALA A 328 23.18 -16.65 -16.24
N GLN A 329 22.79 -17.90 -15.94
CA GLN A 329 23.31 -18.64 -14.78
C GLN A 329 24.50 -19.51 -15.18
N TYR A 330 25.70 -18.93 -15.22
CA TYR A 330 26.95 -19.70 -15.35
C TYR A 330 28.15 -18.92 -14.79
N ARG A 331 28.80 -19.43 -13.71
CA ARG A 331 30.03 -18.99 -12.99
C ARG A 331 30.30 -17.48 -12.77
N ARG A 332 29.96 -16.60 -13.70
CA ARG A 332 29.89 -15.14 -13.60
C ARG A 332 28.58 -14.71 -14.27
N GLN A 333 27.57 -14.37 -13.45
CA GLN A 333 26.24 -14.05 -13.97
C GLN A 333 26.25 -12.72 -14.73
N HIS A 334 26.21 -12.81 -16.05
CA HIS A 334 26.07 -11.65 -16.93
C HIS A 334 24.59 -11.32 -17.14
N ALA A 335 24.30 -10.02 -17.20
CA ALA A 335 23.00 -9.50 -17.62
C ALA A 335 23.09 -8.86 -19.01
N TYR A 336 22.00 -8.98 -19.75
CA TYR A 336 21.88 -8.51 -21.12
C TYR A 336 20.58 -7.72 -21.28
N LEU A 337 20.60 -6.67 -22.08
CA LEU A 337 19.41 -5.98 -22.52
C LEU A 337 19.10 -6.38 -23.96
N TRP A 338 17.84 -6.70 -24.24
CA TRP A 338 17.42 -7.14 -25.57
C TRP A 338 16.05 -6.59 -25.92
N ASN A 339 15.94 -5.93 -27.08
CA ASN A 339 14.67 -5.60 -27.70
C ASN A 339 14.44 -6.53 -28.92
N PRO A 340 13.51 -7.49 -28.84
CA PRO A 340 13.21 -8.41 -29.94
C PRO A 340 12.66 -7.73 -31.19
N THR A 341 11.86 -6.66 -31.06
CA THR A 341 11.16 -6.00 -32.20
C THR A 341 12.15 -5.44 -33.21
N ILE A 342 13.23 -4.83 -32.72
CA ILE A 342 14.26 -4.20 -33.54
C ILE A 342 15.56 -5.01 -33.58
N ASN A 343 15.54 -6.20 -32.96
CA ASN A 343 16.69 -7.10 -32.82
C ASN A 343 17.96 -6.40 -32.29
N GLU A 344 17.78 -5.51 -31.31
CA GLU A 344 18.87 -4.77 -30.68
C GLU A 344 19.27 -5.45 -29.37
N PHE A 345 20.57 -5.63 -29.18
CA PHE A 345 21.13 -6.39 -28.08
C PHE A 345 22.32 -5.65 -27.47
N MET A 346 22.39 -5.64 -26.14
CA MET A 346 23.46 -5.03 -25.38
C MET A 346 23.88 -5.91 -24.21
N VAL A 347 25.19 -6.04 -24.02
CA VAL A 347 25.77 -6.64 -22.81
C VAL A 347 25.94 -5.56 -21.75
N ILE A 348 25.44 -5.80 -20.54
CA ILE A 348 25.71 -4.91 -19.39
C ILE A 348 27.18 -5.10 -18.99
N PRO A 349 27.99 -4.03 -18.90
CA PRO A 349 29.40 -4.14 -18.58
C PRO A 349 29.61 -4.71 -17.16
N PRO A 350 30.71 -5.44 -16.91
CA PRO A 350 31.04 -5.91 -15.57
C PRO A 350 31.29 -4.74 -14.61
N SER A 351 30.96 -4.93 -13.33
CA SER A 351 31.32 -3.96 -12.29
C SER A 351 32.80 -4.06 -11.92
N PRO A 352 33.41 -2.98 -11.40
CA PRO A 352 34.70 -3.06 -10.72
C PRO A 352 34.78 -4.16 -9.65
N PHE A 353 33.67 -4.50 -8.98
CA PHE A 353 33.63 -5.56 -7.97
C PHE A 353 33.57 -6.99 -8.54
N ASP A 354 33.41 -7.14 -9.86
CA ASP A 354 33.45 -8.45 -10.53
C ASP A 354 34.91 -8.95 -10.68
N TYR A 355 35.91 -8.09 -10.45
CA TYR A 355 37.33 -8.43 -10.48
C TYR A 355 37.85 -8.77 -9.08
N VAL A 356 37.42 -9.93 -8.58
CA VAL A 356 37.93 -10.53 -7.34
C VAL A 356 39.09 -11.49 -7.59
N PRO A 357 39.98 -11.71 -6.61
CA PRO A 357 41.00 -12.76 -6.67
C PRO A 357 40.39 -14.17 -6.81
N ASP A 358 41.13 -15.11 -7.38
CA ASP A 358 40.63 -16.47 -7.70
C ASP A 358 40.18 -17.30 -6.47
N TYR A 359 40.57 -16.89 -5.26
CA TYR A 359 40.18 -17.56 -4.00
C TYR A 359 38.88 -17.01 -3.37
N VAL A 360 38.23 -16.04 -4.03
CA VAL A 360 36.94 -15.47 -3.60
C VAL A 360 35.89 -15.83 -4.63
N ASP A 361 34.84 -16.52 -4.19
CA ASP A 361 33.67 -16.75 -5.02
C ASP A 361 32.67 -15.58 -4.86
N VAL A 362 32.07 -15.16 -5.97
CA VAL A 362 31.13 -14.03 -6.01
C VAL A 362 29.79 -14.50 -6.50
N VAL A 363 28.82 -14.48 -5.59
CA VAL A 363 27.43 -14.75 -5.90
C VAL A 363 26.76 -13.43 -6.28
N ILE A 364 26.35 -13.32 -7.54
CA ILE A 364 25.59 -12.18 -8.05
C ILE A 364 24.11 -12.56 -8.04
N LEU A 365 23.25 -11.66 -7.56
CA LEU A 365 21.80 -11.82 -7.62
C LEU A 365 21.15 -10.56 -8.19
N TYR A 366 20.49 -10.68 -9.32
CA TYR A 366 19.72 -9.58 -9.91
C TYR A 366 18.33 -9.50 -9.29
N HIS A 367 17.94 -8.30 -8.87
CA HIS A 367 16.73 -8.06 -8.09
C HIS A 367 15.68 -7.23 -8.83
N GLY A 368 16.10 -6.35 -9.75
CA GLY A 368 15.15 -5.54 -10.50
C GLY A 368 15.72 -4.96 -11.78
N PHE A 369 14.87 -4.88 -12.80
CA PHE A 369 15.08 -4.09 -14.00
C PHE A 369 13.93 -3.11 -14.12
N GLY A 370 14.22 -1.84 -14.39
CA GLY A 370 13.24 -0.77 -14.31
C GLY A 370 13.59 0.47 -15.11
N TYR A 371 12.63 1.37 -15.25
CA TYR A 371 12.80 2.64 -15.94
C TYR A 371 12.53 3.83 -15.01
N ASP A 372 13.52 4.73 -14.90
CA ASP A 372 13.44 6.02 -14.25
C ASP A 372 12.95 7.06 -15.26
N CYS A 373 11.67 7.39 -15.19
CA CYS A 373 11.03 8.32 -16.11
C CYS A 373 11.48 9.78 -15.95
N VAL A 374 12.03 10.16 -14.79
CA VAL A 374 12.52 11.52 -14.53
C VAL A 374 13.86 11.73 -15.20
N ARG A 375 14.74 10.72 -15.14
CA ARG A 375 16.08 10.77 -15.73
C ARG A 375 16.16 10.17 -17.14
N ASN A 376 15.06 9.61 -17.65
CA ASN A 376 15.00 8.85 -18.90
C ASN A 376 16.11 7.78 -18.93
N ASP A 377 16.11 6.91 -17.94
CA ASP A 377 17.21 5.97 -17.71
C ASP A 377 16.69 4.59 -17.33
N TYR A 378 17.27 3.56 -17.95
CA TYR A 378 17.00 2.17 -17.60
C TYR A 378 18.01 1.71 -16.57
N LYS A 379 17.51 1.10 -15.49
CA LYS A 379 18.33 0.72 -14.35
C LYS A 379 18.20 -0.75 -14.03
N VAL A 380 19.30 -1.35 -13.62
CA VAL A 380 19.36 -2.74 -13.16
C VAL A 380 19.93 -2.77 -11.75
N ILE A 381 19.19 -3.39 -10.83
CA ILE A 381 19.58 -3.56 -9.43
C ILE A 381 20.11 -4.98 -9.25
N ARG A 382 21.28 -5.10 -8.63
CA ARG A 382 21.84 -6.38 -8.23
C ARG A 382 22.51 -6.31 -6.87
N GLN A 383 22.76 -7.48 -6.34
CA GLN A 383 23.48 -7.72 -5.10
C GLN A 383 24.68 -8.61 -5.39
N LEU A 384 25.79 -8.35 -4.71
CA LEU A 384 26.99 -9.18 -4.70
C LEU A 384 27.23 -9.68 -3.28
N SER A 385 27.41 -10.99 -3.15
CA SER A 385 27.86 -11.62 -1.92
C SER A 385 29.20 -12.31 -2.17
N PHE A 386 30.13 -12.16 -1.23
CA PHE A 386 31.49 -12.66 -1.33
C PHE A 386 31.65 -13.84 -0.37
N ALA A 387 31.97 -15.02 -0.90
CA ALA A 387 32.27 -16.21 -0.12
C ALA A 387 33.76 -16.56 -0.27
N ASN A 388 34.43 -16.87 0.84
CA ASN A 388 35.80 -17.38 0.78
C ASN A 388 35.78 -18.84 0.30
N VAL A 389 36.63 -19.17 -0.66
CA VAL A 389 36.83 -20.55 -1.10
C VAL A 389 37.76 -21.22 -0.08
N THR A 390 37.22 -21.74 1.01
CA THR A 390 37.97 -22.68 1.88
C THR A 390 37.59 -24.09 1.46
N ASP A 391 38.41 -24.69 0.61
CA ASP A 391 38.55 -26.14 0.60
C ASP A 391 39.43 -26.48 1.81
N ASP A 392 38.85 -27.16 2.80
CA ASP A 392 39.48 -27.79 3.97
C ASP A 392 40.16 -26.89 5.05
N ASP A 393 39.57 -26.90 6.26
CA ASP A 393 40.17 -27.03 7.60
C ASP A 393 41.50 -26.35 8.02
N ASP A 394 42.05 -25.35 7.33
CA ASP A 394 43.23 -24.62 7.83
C ASP A 394 42.93 -23.17 8.24
N ASP A 395 42.83 -23.02 9.56
CA ASP A 395 42.94 -21.80 10.35
C ASP A 395 44.31 -21.12 10.07
N ASP A 396 44.43 -20.35 8.99
CA ASP A 396 45.59 -19.49 8.79
C ASP A 396 45.23 -18.09 8.28
N GLN A 397 45.74 -17.10 9.02
CA GLN A 397 45.46 -15.68 8.92
C GLN A 397 45.80 -15.12 7.52
N LEU A 398 44.80 -14.57 6.83
CA LEU A 398 44.96 -13.85 5.56
C LEU A 398 44.27 -12.47 5.59
N PRO A 399 44.77 -11.48 4.82
CA PRO A 399 44.65 -10.05 5.13
C PRO A 399 43.22 -9.50 5.01
N HIS A 400 42.76 -8.84 6.07
CA HIS A 400 41.44 -8.25 6.26
C HIS A 400 41.10 -7.00 5.39
N ASP A 401 41.72 -6.82 4.23
CA ASP A 401 41.66 -5.52 3.53
C ASP A 401 40.90 -5.60 2.19
N ARG A 402 39.56 -5.72 2.27
CA ARG A 402 38.50 -5.15 1.37
C ARG A 402 37.20 -5.95 1.37
N PHE A 403 37.26 -7.25 1.66
CA PHE A 403 36.13 -8.18 1.56
C PHE A 403 35.73 -8.70 2.95
N THR A 404 35.33 -7.79 3.83
CA THR A 404 34.63 -8.19 5.06
C THR A 404 33.30 -8.85 4.67
N ALA A 405 33.02 -10.05 5.20
CA ALA A 405 31.77 -10.79 5.03
C ALA A 405 30.55 -9.86 5.07
N GLY A 406 30.05 -9.49 3.89
CA GLY A 406 29.10 -8.39 3.72
C GLY A 406 28.63 -8.37 2.27
N CYS A 407 27.38 -7.96 2.09
CA CYS A 407 26.76 -7.89 0.78
C CYS A 407 26.90 -6.45 0.22
N VAL A 408 27.16 -6.33 -1.07
CA VAL A 408 27.18 -5.04 -1.78
C VAL A 408 25.98 -4.95 -2.71
N TRP A 409 25.22 -3.87 -2.60
CA TRP A 409 24.14 -3.55 -3.53
C TRP A 409 24.66 -2.58 -4.58
N GLU A 410 24.36 -2.84 -5.84
CA GLU A 410 24.72 -1.98 -6.96
C GLU A 410 23.53 -1.72 -7.88
N MET A 411 23.55 -0.55 -8.50
CA MET A 411 22.63 -0.18 -9.54
C MET A 411 23.40 0.26 -10.77
N TYR A 412 23.13 -0.40 -11.89
CA TYR A 412 23.59 0.01 -13.20
C TYR A 412 22.64 1.07 -13.77
N SER A 413 23.20 2.11 -14.37
CA SER A 413 22.50 3.08 -15.21
C SER A 413 22.89 2.84 -16.66
N LEU A 414 21.89 2.60 -17.52
CA LEU A 414 22.12 2.47 -18.96
C LEU A 414 22.62 3.79 -19.56
N ARG A 415 22.00 4.90 -19.14
CA ARG A 415 22.29 6.24 -19.65
C ARG A 415 23.75 6.64 -19.40
N SER A 416 24.25 6.49 -18.17
CA SER A 416 25.65 6.81 -17.85
C SER A 416 26.61 5.64 -18.09
N ASN A 417 26.08 4.47 -18.47
CA ASN A 417 26.83 3.23 -18.66
C ASN A 417 27.76 2.91 -17.46
N SER A 418 27.27 3.12 -16.23
CA SER A 418 28.08 2.97 -15.02
C SER A 418 27.33 2.32 -13.87
N TRP A 419 28.09 1.67 -12.99
CA TRP A 419 27.60 1.08 -11.74
C TRP A 419 27.72 2.08 -10.59
N THR A 420 26.67 2.17 -9.78
CA THR A 420 26.65 2.97 -8.55
C THR A 420 26.39 2.06 -7.36
N ASN A 421 27.23 2.17 -6.32
CA ASN A 421 27.00 1.46 -5.06
C ASN A 421 25.82 2.07 -4.32
N LEU A 422 24.92 1.21 -3.84
CA LEU A 422 23.80 1.61 -3.02
C LEU A 422 24.12 1.32 -1.55
N GLN A 423 24.37 2.38 -0.77
CA GLN A 423 24.65 2.25 0.66
C GLN A 423 23.34 2.22 1.46
N PHE A 424 22.92 1.02 1.86
CA PHE A 424 21.79 0.83 2.77
C PHE A 424 22.29 0.45 4.15
N GLY A 425 21.85 1.18 5.17
CA GLY A 425 22.09 0.83 6.57
C GLY A 425 21.20 -0.36 6.96
N GLY A 426 21.65 -1.57 6.65
CA GLY A 426 20.89 -2.82 6.87
C GLY A 426 20.71 -3.62 5.57
N GLY A 427 20.71 -4.95 5.67
CA GLY A 427 20.58 -5.84 4.52
C GLY A 427 19.15 -5.80 3.96
N ILE A 428 19.01 -5.34 2.71
CA ILE A 428 17.73 -5.47 1.99
C ILE A 428 17.42 -6.97 1.83
N PRO A 429 16.17 -7.43 2.08
CA PRO A 429 15.80 -8.82 1.88
C PRO A 429 16.09 -9.31 0.45
N GLU A 430 16.70 -10.50 0.36
CA GLU A 430 17.21 -11.07 -0.90
C GLU A 430 16.13 -11.92 -1.58
N CYS A 431 16.12 -11.95 -2.92
CA CYS A 431 15.22 -12.81 -3.69
C CYS A 431 16.00 -13.75 -4.60
N TYR A 432 15.99 -15.04 -4.24
CA TYR A 432 16.61 -16.11 -5.03
C TYR A 432 15.74 -16.57 -6.20
N GLU A 433 14.43 -16.38 -6.10
CA GLU A 433 13.49 -16.80 -7.13
C GLU A 433 13.45 -15.82 -8.30
N VAL A 434 13.13 -16.34 -9.49
CA VAL A 434 13.18 -15.54 -10.71
C VAL A 434 11.83 -14.93 -11.08
N ASN A 435 10.72 -15.65 -10.82
CA ASN A 435 9.36 -15.18 -11.12
C ASN A 435 8.85 -14.13 -10.11
N ASN A 436 9.48 -14.05 -8.94
CA ASN A 436 9.05 -13.21 -7.82
C ASN A 436 9.56 -11.77 -7.88
N LYS A 437 9.66 -11.21 -9.09
CA LYS A 437 10.27 -9.90 -9.39
C LYS A 437 9.48 -9.20 -10.50
N PHE A 438 9.18 -7.91 -10.35
CA PHE A 438 8.59 -7.12 -11.45
C PHE A 438 8.79 -5.61 -11.27
N TYR A 439 8.50 -4.85 -12.33
CA TYR A 439 8.52 -3.40 -12.34
C TYR A 439 7.10 -2.83 -12.43
N LEU A 440 6.81 -1.81 -11.65
CA LEU A 440 5.55 -1.06 -11.71
C LEU A 440 5.79 0.41 -11.34
N GLU A 441 5.37 1.32 -12.21
CA GLU A 441 5.30 2.78 -11.94
C GLU A 441 6.58 3.38 -11.33
N GLY A 442 7.76 3.06 -11.88
CA GLY A 442 9.04 3.61 -11.41
C GLY A 442 9.66 2.85 -10.22
N MET A 443 9.02 1.78 -9.76
CA MET A 443 9.52 0.92 -8.69
C MET A 443 9.83 -0.50 -9.18
N CYS A 444 10.90 -1.08 -8.63
CA CYS A 444 11.17 -2.51 -8.73
C CYS A 444 10.64 -3.21 -7.47
N HIS A 445 9.92 -4.30 -7.66
CA HIS A 445 9.29 -5.07 -6.60
C HIS A 445 9.82 -6.49 -6.60
N TRP A 446 10.13 -7.04 -5.43
CA TRP A 446 10.47 -8.45 -5.30
C TRP A 446 10.05 -9.04 -3.97
N TRP A 447 9.84 -10.36 -3.96
CA TRP A 447 9.60 -11.09 -2.72
C TRP A 447 10.94 -11.46 -2.07
N GLY A 448 11.27 -10.79 -0.97
CA GLY A 448 12.56 -10.89 -0.33
C GLY A 448 12.52 -11.67 0.99
N TYR A 449 13.62 -12.34 1.29
CA TYR A 449 13.82 -13.14 2.49
C TYR A 449 14.91 -12.51 3.36
N GLN A 450 14.63 -12.38 4.66
CA GLN A 450 15.59 -11.93 5.67
C GLN A 450 15.73 -13.00 6.75
N ASP A 451 16.98 -13.30 7.13
CA ASP A 451 17.33 -14.25 8.20
C ASP A 451 16.64 -15.63 8.06
N HIS A 452 16.43 -16.10 6.83
CA HIS A 452 15.81 -17.38 6.44
C HIS A 452 14.34 -17.61 6.83
N PHE A 453 13.70 -16.71 7.61
CA PHE A 453 12.34 -16.93 8.10
C PHE A 453 11.38 -15.76 7.89
N ILE A 454 11.88 -14.56 7.61
CA ILE A 454 11.01 -13.37 7.51
C ILE A 454 10.90 -12.91 6.05
N GLU A 455 9.74 -13.18 5.49
CA GLU A 455 9.38 -12.83 4.12
C GLU A 455 8.78 -11.43 4.04
N HIS A 456 9.14 -10.67 3.03
CA HIS A 456 8.57 -9.33 2.80
C HIS A 456 8.50 -9.03 1.31
N LEU A 457 7.49 -8.25 0.91
CA LEU A 457 7.54 -7.55 -0.37
C LEU A 457 8.48 -6.35 -0.22
N VAL A 458 9.59 -6.39 -0.94
CA VAL A 458 10.48 -5.25 -1.08
C VAL A 458 10.02 -4.42 -2.28
N SER A 459 9.96 -3.11 -2.09
CA SER A 459 9.63 -2.16 -3.16
C SER A 459 10.67 -1.06 -3.17
N PHE A 460 11.38 -0.95 -4.29
CA PHE A 460 12.52 -0.06 -4.49
C PHE A 460 12.16 1.03 -5.48
N ASP A 461 12.23 2.28 -5.06
CA ASP A 461 12.03 3.47 -5.88
C ASP A 461 13.31 3.83 -6.63
N LEU A 462 13.28 3.70 -7.96
CA LEU A 462 14.42 3.96 -8.84
C LEU A 462 14.75 5.44 -8.98
N ILE A 463 13.81 6.33 -8.67
CA ILE A 463 13.97 7.78 -8.80
C ILE A 463 14.67 8.32 -7.55
N ASN A 464 14.19 7.91 -6.38
CA ASN A 464 14.64 8.40 -5.09
C ASN A 464 15.72 7.51 -4.44
N ASN A 465 15.96 6.32 -4.98
CA ASN A 465 16.87 5.30 -4.43
C ASN A 465 16.52 4.93 -2.97
N VAL A 466 15.23 4.92 -2.66
CA VAL A 466 14.70 4.50 -1.36
C VAL A 466 13.94 3.20 -1.53
N TRP A 467 13.91 2.39 -0.48
CA TRP A 467 13.16 1.15 -0.48
C TRP A 467 12.30 1.05 0.76
N MET A 468 11.29 0.19 0.67
CA MET A 468 10.36 -0.09 1.76
C MET A 468 10.00 -1.57 1.77
N MET A 469 9.78 -2.10 2.97
CA MET A 469 9.28 -3.45 3.19
C MET A 469 7.79 -3.40 3.48
N THR A 470 7.06 -4.30 2.85
CA THR A 470 5.67 -4.57 3.18
C THR A 470 5.59 -5.99 3.74
N PRO A 471 5.01 -6.17 4.95
CA PRO A 471 4.85 -7.50 5.53
C PRO A 471 3.94 -8.37 4.64
N PRO A 472 4.06 -9.70 4.73
CA PRO A 472 3.21 -10.61 3.98
C PRO A 472 1.78 -10.55 4.53
N PRO A 473 0.79 -10.92 3.72
CA PRO A 473 -0.58 -10.85 4.18
C PRO A 473 -0.90 -11.98 5.16
N LEU A 474 -1.75 -11.69 6.15
CA LEU A 474 -2.18 -12.63 7.20
C LEU A 474 -3.38 -13.49 6.76
N ASP A 475 -3.47 -13.79 5.46
CA ASP A 475 -4.70 -14.30 4.84
C ASP A 475 -4.97 -15.77 5.10
N ILE A 476 -3.95 -16.48 5.55
CA ILE A 476 -4.02 -17.90 5.81
C ILE A 476 -4.41 -18.06 7.29
N PRO A 477 -5.49 -18.79 7.60
CA PRO A 477 -5.92 -19.04 8.98
C PRO A 477 -4.77 -19.63 9.83
N MET A 478 -4.37 -18.91 10.88
CA MET A 478 -3.27 -19.29 11.78
C MET A 478 -3.62 -20.53 12.62
N ASP A 479 -4.92 -20.75 12.82
CA ASP A 479 -5.55 -21.88 13.46
C ASP A 479 -5.39 -23.20 12.69
N THR A 480 -4.85 -23.13 11.47
CA THR A 480 -4.53 -24.34 10.72
C THR A 480 -3.30 -25.04 11.33
N TYR A 481 -2.22 -24.33 11.68
CA TYR A 481 -0.97 -24.92 12.23
C TYR A 481 -0.06 -23.90 12.96
N ASP A 482 0.90 -24.39 13.76
CA ASP A 482 1.82 -23.59 14.59
C ASP A 482 2.69 -22.60 13.77
N LYS A 483 3.07 -21.47 14.38
CA LYS A 483 3.95 -20.41 13.80
C LYS A 483 5.23 -20.93 13.13
N LEU A 484 5.69 -22.12 13.53
CA LEU A 484 6.86 -22.77 12.96
C LEU A 484 6.64 -23.14 11.49
N GLU A 485 5.43 -23.45 11.02
CA GLU A 485 5.19 -23.96 9.65
C GLU A 485 4.97 -22.88 8.57
N MET A 486 5.14 -21.58 8.90
CA MET A 486 4.97 -20.49 7.94
C MET A 486 5.93 -20.56 6.74
N TYR A 487 7.10 -21.19 6.87
CA TYR A 487 8.06 -21.40 5.77
C TYR A 487 7.60 -22.43 4.72
N LEU A 488 6.49 -23.15 4.97
CA LEU A 488 5.90 -24.11 4.03
C LEU A 488 4.89 -23.46 3.07
N VAL A 489 4.67 -22.14 3.17
CA VAL A 489 3.80 -21.39 2.26
C VAL A 489 4.57 -21.05 1.00
N ASN A 490 4.15 -21.58 -0.14
CA ASN A 490 4.65 -21.11 -1.41
C ASN A 490 3.96 -19.80 -1.79
N ARG A 491 4.72 -18.82 -2.26
CA ARG A 491 4.22 -17.49 -2.62
C ARG A 491 4.73 -17.02 -3.98
N GLU A 492 3.83 -16.49 -4.80
CA GLU A 492 4.17 -15.88 -6.08
C GLU A 492 3.59 -14.48 -6.21
N LEU A 493 4.43 -13.53 -6.62
CA LEU A 493 4.08 -12.18 -6.98
C LEU A 493 3.73 -12.09 -8.45
N PHE A 494 2.68 -11.33 -8.76
CA PHE A 494 2.32 -10.99 -10.13
C PHE A 494 1.55 -9.68 -10.16
N LEU A 495 1.43 -9.11 -11.37
CA LEU A 495 0.57 -7.98 -11.63
C LEU A 495 -0.81 -8.51 -12.01
N LEU A 496 -1.85 -8.11 -11.28
CA LEU A 496 -3.25 -8.42 -11.58
C LEU A 496 -4.03 -7.12 -11.74
N ASN A 497 -4.50 -6.86 -12.97
CA ASN A 497 -5.26 -5.65 -13.32
C ASN A 497 -4.60 -4.34 -12.80
N GLY A 498 -3.28 -4.22 -12.99
CA GLY A 498 -2.51 -3.05 -12.56
C GLY A 498 -2.22 -2.96 -11.05
N SER A 499 -2.65 -3.94 -10.25
CA SER A 499 -2.33 -4.02 -8.82
C SER A 499 -1.31 -5.13 -8.54
N ILE A 500 -0.43 -4.89 -7.57
CA ILE A 500 0.48 -5.93 -7.06
C ILE A 500 -0.36 -6.98 -6.37
N ALA A 501 -0.22 -8.23 -6.79
CA ALA A 501 -0.96 -9.35 -6.25
C ALA A 501 0.00 -10.46 -5.80
N LEU A 502 -0.46 -11.22 -4.82
CA LEU A 502 0.26 -12.34 -4.23
C LEU A 502 -0.67 -13.56 -4.21
N ILE A 503 -0.25 -14.65 -4.82
CA ILE A 503 -0.87 -15.96 -4.64
C ILE A 503 -0.09 -16.73 -3.59
N SER A 504 -0.78 -17.31 -2.63
CA SER A 504 -0.20 -18.11 -1.57
C SER A 504 -0.88 -19.47 -1.54
N ASN A 505 -0.10 -20.54 -1.39
CA ASN A 505 -0.60 -21.90 -1.33
C ASN A 505 0.27 -22.74 -0.39
N TYR A 506 -0.37 -23.63 0.36
CA TYR A 506 0.33 -24.75 0.99
C TYR A 506 0.33 -25.93 0.03
N PRO A 507 1.50 -26.52 -0.26
CA PRO A 507 1.60 -27.66 -1.19
C PRO A 507 0.62 -28.80 -0.90
N GLN A 508 0.27 -28.99 0.38
CA GLN A 508 -0.57 -30.08 0.86
C GLN A 508 -2.08 -29.83 0.63
N THR A 509 -2.53 -28.57 0.61
CA THR A 509 -3.97 -28.26 0.57
C THR A 509 -4.50 -28.11 -0.85
N THR A 510 -3.63 -27.80 -1.82
CA THR A 510 -4.01 -27.42 -3.20
C THR A 510 -5.02 -26.26 -3.28
N THR A 511 -5.15 -25.49 -2.19
CA THR A 511 -6.01 -24.30 -2.08
C THR A 511 -5.15 -23.05 -2.22
N PHE A 512 -5.57 -22.13 -3.07
CA PHE A 512 -4.83 -20.92 -3.40
C PHE A 512 -5.55 -19.69 -2.86
N TYR A 513 -4.79 -18.82 -2.22
CA TYR A 513 -5.24 -17.55 -1.67
C TYR A 513 -4.64 -16.44 -2.51
N VAL A 514 -5.47 -15.59 -3.11
CA VAL A 514 -5.01 -14.45 -3.91
C VAL A 514 -5.35 -13.16 -3.19
N SER A 515 -4.35 -12.33 -3.00
CA SER A 515 -4.47 -11.05 -2.30
C SER A 515 -3.83 -9.94 -3.09
N ILE A 516 -4.44 -8.76 -3.03
CA ILE A 516 -3.97 -7.57 -3.74
C ILE A 516 -3.49 -6.52 -2.75
N LEU A 517 -2.42 -5.84 -3.13
CA LEU A 517 -1.82 -4.76 -2.36
C LEU A 517 -2.59 -3.46 -2.59
N ILE A 518 -3.00 -2.82 -1.50
CA ILE A 518 -3.62 -1.49 -1.49
C ILE A 518 -2.55 -0.41 -1.57
N GLU A 519 -1.53 -0.53 -0.72
CA GLU A 519 -0.49 0.48 -0.55
C GLU A 519 0.81 -0.18 -0.11
N VAL A 520 1.92 0.35 -0.58
CA VAL A 520 3.24 -0.17 -0.24
C VAL A 520 3.70 0.39 1.11
N GLY A 521 4.36 -0.42 1.94
CA GLY A 521 5.10 0.04 3.12
C GLY A 521 4.26 0.37 4.37
N LYS A 522 2.97 0.02 4.40
CA LYS A 522 2.10 0.17 5.59
C LYS A 522 1.78 -1.19 6.25
N LYS A 523 1.14 -1.16 7.43
CA LYS A 523 0.80 -2.35 8.23
C LYS A 523 -0.48 -3.09 7.77
N GLU A 524 -1.49 -2.37 7.27
CA GLU A 524 -2.75 -2.93 6.75
C GLU A 524 -2.83 -2.76 5.23
N THR A 525 -1.99 -3.50 4.52
CA THR A 525 -1.68 -3.21 3.10
C THR A 525 -2.24 -4.19 2.12
N TRP A 526 -2.66 -5.37 2.56
CA TRP A 526 -3.19 -6.41 1.70
C TRP A 526 -4.68 -6.57 1.90
N THR A 527 -5.39 -6.91 0.82
CA THR A 527 -6.79 -7.32 0.86
C THR A 527 -6.92 -8.63 0.13
N LYS A 528 -7.47 -9.63 0.83
CA LYS A 528 -7.82 -10.92 0.26
C LYS A 528 -8.83 -10.70 -0.88
N LEU A 529 -8.37 -10.95 -2.10
CA LEU A 529 -9.20 -10.82 -3.28
C LEU A 529 -10.10 -12.03 -3.40
N LEU A 530 -9.54 -13.25 -3.44
CA LEU A 530 -10.27 -14.50 -3.65
C LEU A 530 -9.53 -15.72 -3.09
N VAL A 531 -10.28 -16.82 -2.92
CA VAL A 531 -9.74 -18.13 -2.55
C VAL A 531 -10.34 -19.14 -3.50
N PHE A 532 -9.53 -20.04 -4.05
CA PHE A 532 -9.99 -21.11 -4.93
C PHE A 532 -9.27 -22.43 -4.66
N GLY A 533 -9.87 -23.51 -5.14
CA GLY A 533 -9.45 -24.87 -4.85
C GLY A 533 -10.28 -25.52 -3.74
N PRO A 534 -9.90 -26.74 -3.30
CA PRO A 534 -8.71 -27.49 -3.72
C PRO A 534 -8.75 -27.89 -5.20
N ILE A 535 -7.69 -27.59 -5.95
CA ILE A 535 -7.53 -28.07 -7.34
C ILE A 535 -6.47 -29.18 -7.31
N PRO A 536 -6.86 -30.45 -7.36
CA PRO A 536 -5.89 -31.53 -7.34
C PRO A 536 -5.09 -31.54 -8.66
N TYR A 537 -3.84 -32.01 -8.58
CA TYR A 537 -2.96 -32.24 -9.74
C TYR A 537 -2.43 -31.00 -10.47
N ILE A 538 -2.42 -29.84 -9.81
CA ILE A 538 -1.70 -28.65 -10.28
C ILE A 538 -0.54 -28.31 -9.35
N ARG A 539 0.58 -27.90 -9.94
CA ARG A 539 1.77 -27.39 -9.25
C ARG A 539 1.62 -25.89 -8.98
N PHE A 540 2.72 -25.27 -8.55
CA PHE A 540 2.78 -23.83 -8.36
C PHE A 540 2.54 -23.09 -9.70
N PRO A 541 1.95 -21.87 -9.67
CA PRO A 541 1.72 -21.12 -10.89
C PRO A 541 3.04 -20.78 -11.60
N ILE A 542 2.93 -20.53 -12.90
CA ILE A 542 4.05 -20.10 -13.76
C ILE A 542 4.00 -18.58 -13.98
N GLY A 543 2.79 -18.00 -13.95
CA GLY A 543 2.55 -16.58 -14.16
C GLY A 543 1.11 -16.28 -14.59
N ILE A 544 0.84 -15.00 -14.83
CA ILE A 544 -0.48 -14.52 -15.27
C ILE A 544 -0.47 -14.26 -16.78
N GLY A 545 -1.52 -14.76 -17.45
CA GLY A 545 -1.82 -14.49 -18.85
C GLY A 545 -2.71 -13.27 -19.06
N ASN A 546 -3.13 -13.10 -20.30
CA ASN A 546 -4.18 -12.14 -20.63
C ASN A 546 -5.51 -12.52 -19.94
N MET A 547 -6.30 -11.51 -19.58
CA MET A 547 -7.68 -11.66 -19.09
C MET A 547 -7.86 -12.36 -17.72
N SER A 548 -6.96 -12.15 -16.77
CA SER A 548 -7.07 -12.72 -15.41
C SER A 548 -7.00 -14.26 -15.36
N ASN A 549 -6.37 -14.86 -16.37
CA ASN A 549 -6.04 -16.29 -16.37
C ASN A 549 -4.69 -16.51 -15.71
N ILE A 550 -4.58 -17.52 -14.84
CA ILE A 550 -3.32 -17.96 -14.23
C ILE A 550 -2.86 -19.23 -14.92
N LEU A 551 -1.60 -19.25 -15.36
CA LEU A 551 -0.99 -20.42 -16.00
C LEU A 551 -0.43 -21.34 -14.91
N PHE A 552 -0.86 -22.59 -14.92
CA PHE A 552 -0.36 -23.64 -14.04
C PHE A 552 0.34 -24.73 -14.84
N GLN A 553 1.33 -25.37 -14.22
CA GLN A 553 1.81 -26.68 -14.66
C GLN A 553 1.03 -27.76 -13.92
N THR A 554 0.51 -28.74 -14.63
CA THR A 554 -0.11 -29.92 -14.01
C THR A 554 0.96 -30.95 -13.62
N ASP A 555 0.61 -31.91 -12.76
CA ASP A 555 1.57 -32.93 -12.30
C ASP A 555 2.10 -33.83 -13.43
N ASP A 556 1.31 -34.03 -14.49
CA ASP A 556 1.69 -34.73 -15.72
C ASP A 556 2.52 -33.86 -16.69
N GLY A 557 2.85 -32.63 -16.29
CA GLY A 557 3.70 -31.70 -17.05
C GLY A 557 2.98 -30.90 -18.13
N ASP A 558 1.66 -31.03 -18.27
CA ASP A 558 0.85 -30.23 -19.19
C ASP A 558 0.67 -28.80 -18.64
N LEU A 559 0.41 -27.85 -19.51
CA LEU A 559 0.05 -26.48 -19.11
C LEU A 559 -1.48 -26.35 -19.03
N ALA A 560 -1.97 -25.59 -18.04
CA ALA A 560 -3.39 -25.33 -17.88
C ALA A 560 -3.67 -23.88 -17.50
N TRP A 561 -4.67 -23.27 -18.14
CA TRP A 561 -5.21 -21.98 -17.73
C TRP A 561 -6.26 -22.17 -16.66
N PHE A 562 -6.15 -21.41 -15.58
CA PHE A 562 -7.21 -21.23 -14.61
C PHE A 562 -7.79 -19.83 -14.73
N ASP A 563 -9.06 -19.75 -15.11
CA ASP A 563 -9.79 -18.49 -15.20
C ASP A 563 -10.30 -18.07 -13.82
N LEU A 564 -9.80 -16.94 -13.31
CA LEU A 564 -10.19 -16.41 -11.99
C LEU A 564 -11.66 -15.97 -11.91
N SER A 565 -12.32 -15.72 -13.05
CA SER A 565 -13.72 -15.29 -13.11
C SER A 565 -14.69 -16.46 -13.16
N THR A 566 -14.43 -17.45 -14.01
CA THR A 566 -15.29 -18.63 -14.18
C THR A 566 -14.91 -19.79 -13.29
N HIS A 567 -13.71 -19.75 -12.69
CA HIS A 567 -13.11 -20.84 -11.91
C HIS A 567 -12.95 -22.14 -12.73
N VAL A 568 -12.84 -22.01 -14.05
CA VAL A 568 -12.64 -23.14 -14.96
C VAL A 568 -11.15 -23.36 -15.19
N LEU A 569 -10.72 -24.61 -15.02
CA LEU A 569 -9.38 -25.07 -15.41
C LEU A 569 -9.45 -25.68 -16.82
N GLN A 570 -8.69 -25.13 -17.75
CA GLN A 570 -8.59 -25.60 -19.13
C GLN A 570 -7.15 -26.07 -19.43
N LYS A 571 -6.98 -27.36 -19.70
CA LYS A 571 -5.71 -27.92 -20.19
C LYS A 571 -5.41 -27.45 -21.62
N LEU A 572 -4.14 -27.18 -21.89
CA LEU A 572 -3.67 -26.64 -23.17
C LEU A 572 -3.12 -27.71 -24.12
N GLY A 573 -2.79 -28.90 -23.60
CA GLY A 573 -2.20 -29.97 -24.41
C GLY A 573 -0.76 -29.68 -24.83
N VAL A 574 -0.06 -28.83 -24.06
CA VAL A 574 1.34 -28.46 -24.24
C VAL A 574 2.13 -29.07 -23.08
N ASN A 575 2.78 -30.20 -23.33
CA ASN A 575 3.60 -30.85 -22.29
C ASN A 575 4.98 -30.21 -22.21
N VAL A 576 5.27 -29.61 -21.05
CA VAL A 576 6.55 -29.01 -20.72
C VAL A 576 7.26 -29.91 -19.71
N GLN A 577 8.26 -30.66 -20.18
CA GLN A 577 9.08 -31.55 -19.34
C GLN A 577 10.15 -30.80 -18.50
N GLY A 578 10.08 -29.47 -18.43
CA GLY A 578 11.03 -28.62 -17.71
C GLY A 578 10.70 -28.45 -16.22
N ARG A 579 11.75 -28.25 -15.40
CA ARG A 579 11.59 -27.88 -13.98
C ARG A 579 11.19 -26.42 -13.77
N PHE A 580 11.49 -25.56 -14.75
CA PHE A 580 11.30 -24.12 -14.64
C PHE A 580 10.69 -23.57 -15.93
N SER A 581 9.69 -22.71 -15.77
CA SER A 581 9.05 -21.98 -16.86
C SER A 581 8.71 -20.58 -16.36
N GLN A 582 8.72 -19.61 -17.26
CA GLN A 582 8.31 -18.24 -16.96
C GLN A 582 7.32 -17.78 -18.02
N LEU A 583 6.27 -17.10 -17.59
CA LEU A 583 5.38 -16.38 -18.48
C LEU A 583 5.59 -14.88 -18.27
N VAL A 584 5.93 -14.18 -19.35
CA VAL A 584 6.29 -12.76 -19.32
C VAL A 584 5.40 -11.98 -20.28
N VAL A 585 4.84 -10.87 -19.82
CA VAL A 585 4.04 -9.98 -20.67
C VAL A 585 4.98 -9.22 -21.61
N TYR A 586 4.71 -9.30 -22.91
CA TYR A 586 5.51 -8.61 -23.92
C TYR A 586 4.69 -7.52 -24.59
N LYS A 587 5.31 -6.35 -24.77
CA LYS A 587 4.72 -5.26 -25.52
C LYS A 587 5.76 -4.74 -26.50
N GLU A 588 5.46 -4.91 -27.79
CA GLU A 588 6.32 -4.43 -28.87
C GLU A 588 6.64 -2.94 -28.75
N SER A 589 7.84 -2.58 -29.17
CA SER A 589 8.32 -1.20 -29.10
C SER A 589 9.52 -1.00 -30.02
N LEU A 590 9.57 0.17 -30.64
CA LEU A 590 10.68 0.58 -31.51
C LEU A 590 11.76 1.38 -30.76
N ILE A 591 11.73 1.37 -29.42
CA ILE A 591 12.70 2.07 -28.58
C ILE A 591 14.06 1.37 -28.65
N ARG A 592 15.10 2.15 -28.90
CA ARG A 592 16.48 1.69 -28.99
C ARG A 592 17.17 1.62 -27.62
N ILE A 593 18.20 0.79 -27.53
CA ILE A 593 19.06 0.63 -26.35
C ILE A 593 20.26 1.57 -26.49
N GLU A 594 20.01 2.86 -26.30
CA GLU A 594 21.03 3.90 -26.49
C GLU A 594 21.77 4.23 -25.19
N LYS A 595 23.10 4.42 -25.32
CA LYS A 595 23.96 5.04 -24.30
C LYS A 595 24.19 6.49 -24.72
N GLU A 596 24.19 7.42 -23.77
CA GLU A 596 24.59 8.81 -24.05
C GLU A 596 26.12 8.97 -24.15
#